data_AF-D7FJM3-F1
#
_entry.id   AF-D7FJM3-F1
#
_cell.length_a   1.000
_cell.length_b   1.000
_cell.length_c   1.000
_cell.angle_alpha   90.00
_cell.angle_beta   90.00
_cell.angle_gamma   90.00
#
_symmetry.space_group_name_H-M   'P 1'
#
loop_
_entity.id
_entity.type
_entity.pdbx_description
1 polymer ?
#
loop_
_entity_poly.entity_id
_entity_poly.type
_entity_poly.pdbx_seq_one_letter_code
_entity_poly.pdbx_strand_id
1 'polypeptide(L)'
;MTRKGVSKEDLVEAPKVHWQRIRSRQAWRAQEEALKEYGVDTFGALSVMARLLWKNLTPWLQEDVRKALERPDLDVFRRKPFVGLHVRRGDKVSQGEAQKVETKEYLSAAARFFDNEASQDKQDMKAIWVASDDHNVVEEVRSIARQYFPNVLDEDIVWVSGGARGGAVTTHTKSEGYQGFVMVFADLKMLAAGSVFVGTYTSNVSRLVALLREGIHGHARDSCISLDKTEFGLQY
;
A
#
# COMPACT_ATOMS: atom_id res chain seq x y z
N MET A 1 52.24 -7.28 -17.46
CA MET A 1 51.19 -6.49 -18.14
C MET A 1 50.36 -5.76 -17.09
N THR A 2 50.69 -4.50 -16.83
CA THR A 2 50.04 -3.63 -15.84
C THR A 2 48.83 -2.93 -16.47
N ARG A 3 47.66 -3.02 -15.82
CA ARG A 3 46.44 -2.31 -16.25
C ARG A 3 46.67 -0.79 -16.09
N LYS A 4 46.62 -0.04 -17.20
CA LYS A 4 46.56 1.43 -17.17
C LYS A 4 45.26 1.86 -16.50
N GLY A 5 45.35 2.67 -15.45
CA GLY A 5 44.21 3.34 -14.84
C GLY A 5 43.67 4.40 -15.78
N VAL A 6 42.35 4.42 -15.96
CA VAL A 6 41.60 5.46 -16.66
C VAL A 6 41.70 6.74 -15.83
N SER A 7 42.16 7.85 -16.42
CA SER A 7 42.27 9.12 -15.69
C SER A 7 40.87 9.72 -15.50
N LYS A 8 40.69 10.58 -14.50
CA LYS A 8 39.41 11.28 -14.26
C LYS A 8 38.97 12.15 -15.46
N GLU A 9 39.88 12.48 -16.38
CA GLU A 9 39.57 13.25 -17.58
C GLU A 9 38.92 12.43 -18.70
N ASP A 10 38.98 11.09 -18.63
CA ASP A 10 38.40 10.19 -19.63
C ASP A 10 36.90 9.91 -19.38
N LEU A 11 36.32 10.44 -18.30
CA LEU A 11 34.89 10.33 -18.01
C LEU A 11 34.14 11.42 -18.78
N VAL A 12 33.57 11.04 -19.93
CA VAL A 12 32.60 11.86 -20.68
C VAL A 12 31.51 12.32 -19.70
N GLU A 13 31.35 13.64 -19.51
CA GLU A 13 30.27 14.20 -18.71
C GLU A 13 28.94 13.66 -19.24
N ALA A 14 28.20 12.93 -18.40
CA ALA A 14 26.87 12.47 -18.74
C ALA A 14 26.01 13.70 -19.11
N PRO A 15 25.25 13.66 -20.22
CA PRO A 15 24.45 14.79 -20.64
C PRO A 15 23.52 15.21 -19.50
N LYS A 16 23.56 16.49 -19.15
CA LYS A 16 22.67 17.08 -18.14
C LYS A 16 21.23 16.96 -18.62
N VAL A 17 20.53 15.92 -18.17
CA VAL A 17 19.10 15.74 -18.44
C VAL A 17 18.36 16.86 -17.71
N HIS A 18 17.83 17.81 -18.49
CA HIS A 18 16.97 18.86 -17.97
C HIS A 18 15.59 18.25 -17.73
N TRP A 19 15.35 17.78 -16.49
CA TRP A 19 14.03 17.35 -16.06
C TRP A 19 13.08 18.55 -16.10
N GLN A 20 12.30 18.68 -17.18
CA GLN A 20 11.11 19.50 -17.15
C GLN A 20 10.17 18.87 -16.13
N ARG A 21 10.17 19.44 -14.92
CA ARG A 21 9.18 19.14 -13.90
C ARG A 21 7.83 19.39 -14.57
N ILE A 22 7.03 18.34 -14.80
CA ILE A 22 5.65 18.50 -15.28
C ILE A 22 4.94 19.33 -14.21
N ARG A 23 4.80 20.62 -14.48
CA ARG A 23 4.33 21.62 -13.52
C ARG A 23 2.82 21.72 -13.65
N SER A 24 2.18 21.59 -12.49
CA SER A 24 0.76 21.75 -12.17
C SER A 24 -0.10 20.48 -12.27
N ARG A 25 -0.78 20.17 -11.16
CA ARG A 25 -1.85 19.17 -11.08
C ARG A 25 -2.96 19.40 -12.12
N GLN A 26 -3.11 20.63 -12.62
CA GLN A 26 -4.10 21.00 -13.64
C GLN A 26 -3.81 20.35 -15.00
N ALA A 27 -2.54 20.30 -15.43
CA ALA A 27 -2.18 19.67 -16.70
C ALA A 27 -2.48 18.17 -16.71
N TRP A 28 -2.19 17.49 -15.59
CA TRP A 28 -2.52 16.07 -15.42
C TRP A 28 -4.04 15.83 -15.48
N ARG A 29 -4.82 16.68 -14.81
CA ARG A 29 -6.30 16.61 -14.84
C ARG A 29 -6.85 16.77 -16.26
N ALA A 30 -6.33 17.73 -17.03
CA ALA A 30 -6.78 17.95 -18.40
C ALA A 30 -6.50 16.74 -19.31
N GLN A 31 -5.35 16.07 -19.13
CA GLN A 31 -5.03 14.85 -19.87
C GLN A 31 -5.94 13.69 -19.48
N GLU A 32 -6.29 13.57 -18.20
CA GLU A 32 -7.16 12.52 -17.70
C GLU A 32 -8.61 12.68 -18.21
N GLU A 33 -9.16 13.89 -18.14
CA GLU A 33 -10.49 14.18 -18.69
C GLU A 33 -10.55 13.90 -20.19
N ALA A 34 -9.52 14.29 -20.95
CA ALA A 34 -9.43 13.95 -22.36
C ALA A 34 -9.44 12.43 -22.58
N LEU A 35 -8.69 11.64 -21.79
CA LEU A 35 -8.70 10.18 -21.89
C LEU A 35 -10.09 9.57 -21.59
N LYS A 36 -10.84 10.14 -20.64
CA LYS A 36 -12.22 9.73 -20.35
C LYS A 36 -13.16 9.99 -21.52
N GLU A 37 -13.04 11.13 -22.20
CA GLU A 37 -13.82 11.43 -23.41
C GLU A 37 -13.61 10.37 -24.51
N TYR A 38 -12.41 9.76 -24.55
CA TYR A 38 -12.11 8.64 -25.46
C TYR A 38 -12.51 7.25 -24.92
N GLY A 39 -13.21 7.18 -23.78
CA GLY A 39 -13.63 5.92 -23.16
C GLY A 39 -12.49 5.11 -22.54
N VAL A 40 -11.34 5.74 -22.25
CA VAL A 40 -10.20 5.06 -21.65
C VAL A 40 -10.41 4.87 -20.16
N ASP A 41 -10.48 3.62 -19.72
CA ASP A 41 -10.41 3.24 -18.32
C ASP A 41 -8.99 3.48 -17.77
N THR A 42 -8.77 4.71 -17.31
CA THR A 42 -7.47 5.15 -16.80
C THR A 42 -7.02 4.33 -15.59
N PHE A 43 -7.96 3.92 -14.73
CA PHE A 43 -7.64 3.04 -13.60
C PHE A 43 -7.15 1.68 -14.08
N GLY A 44 -7.87 1.05 -15.02
CA GLY A 44 -7.48 -0.23 -15.61
C GLY A 44 -6.10 -0.16 -16.27
N ALA A 45 -5.84 0.92 -17.02
CA ALA A 45 -4.52 1.15 -17.62
C ALA A 45 -3.40 1.28 -16.57
N LEU A 46 -3.63 2.07 -15.51
CA LEU A 46 -2.68 2.21 -14.39
C LEU A 46 -2.50 0.90 -13.63
N SER A 47 -3.54 0.10 -13.50
CA SER A 47 -3.51 -1.21 -12.84
C SER A 47 -2.65 -2.20 -13.63
N VAL A 48 -2.79 -2.22 -14.96
CA VAL A 48 -1.91 -3.01 -15.85
C VAL A 48 -0.45 -2.57 -15.69
N MET A 49 -0.19 -1.26 -15.65
CA MET A 49 1.16 -0.74 -15.43
C MET A 49 1.72 -1.13 -14.06
N ALA A 50 0.93 -1.00 -12.98
CA ALA A 50 1.32 -1.41 -11.64
C ALA A 50 1.66 -2.92 -11.60
N ARG A 51 0.84 -3.76 -12.25
CA ARG A 51 1.10 -5.20 -12.39
C ARG A 51 2.42 -5.48 -13.11
N LEU A 52 2.69 -4.79 -14.22
CA LEU A 52 3.92 -4.97 -14.99
C LEU A 52 5.15 -4.61 -14.15
N LEU A 53 5.12 -3.46 -13.46
CA LEU A 53 6.20 -3.05 -12.57
C LEU A 53 6.40 -4.06 -11.43
N TRP A 54 5.31 -4.53 -10.81
CA TRP A 54 5.36 -5.50 -9.73
C TRP A 54 5.95 -6.85 -10.15
N LYS A 55 5.56 -7.36 -11.33
CA LYS A 55 6.11 -8.61 -11.87
C LYS A 55 7.60 -8.53 -12.21
N ASN A 56 8.09 -7.33 -12.51
CA ASN A 56 9.47 -7.06 -12.91
C ASN A 56 10.31 -6.45 -11.77
N LEU A 57 9.86 -6.57 -10.51
CA LEU A 57 10.73 -6.27 -9.37
C LEU A 57 11.98 -7.17 -9.42
N THR A 58 13.10 -6.66 -8.91
CA THR A 58 14.35 -7.40 -8.89
C THR A 58 14.19 -8.75 -8.16
N PRO A 59 14.78 -9.85 -8.67
CA PRO A 59 14.58 -11.18 -8.07
C PRO A 59 14.94 -11.26 -6.58
N TRP A 60 16.00 -10.55 -6.17
CA TRP A 60 16.42 -10.51 -4.77
C TRP A 60 15.38 -9.83 -3.86
N LEU A 61 14.67 -8.81 -4.34
CA LEU A 61 13.63 -8.13 -3.56
C LEU A 61 12.42 -9.05 -3.40
N GLN A 62 12.03 -9.72 -4.49
CA GLN A 62 10.92 -10.67 -4.47
C GLN A 62 11.18 -11.79 -3.45
N GLU A 63 12.43 -12.29 -3.42
CA GLU A 63 12.87 -13.32 -2.50
C GLU A 63 12.88 -12.85 -1.05
N ASP A 64 13.38 -11.64 -0.77
CA ASP A 64 13.42 -11.11 0.60
C ASP A 64 12.01 -10.80 1.13
N VAL A 65 11.11 -10.29 0.27
CA VAL A 65 9.69 -10.12 0.60
C VAL A 65 9.01 -11.48 0.85
N ARG A 66 9.34 -12.50 0.05
CA ARG A 66 8.83 -13.87 0.25
C ARG A 66 9.26 -14.38 1.63
N LYS A 67 10.55 -14.32 1.96
CA LYS A 67 11.08 -14.74 3.27
C LYS A 67 10.44 -13.99 4.43
N ALA A 68 10.22 -12.67 4.29
CA ALA A 68 9.57 -11.86 5.31
C ALA A 68 8.13 -12.33 5.60
N LEU A 69 7.46 -12.92 4.61
CA LEU A 69 6.09 -13.42 4.71
C LEU A 69 5.98 -14.93 5.01
N GLU A 70 7.08 -15.69 4.93
CA GLU A 70 7.13 -17.13 5.21
C GLU A 70 7.36 -17.46 6.69
N ARG A 71 6.80 -16.63 7.58
CA ARG A 71 6.90 -16.86 9.00
C ARG A 71 5.69 -17.69 9.48
N PRO A 72 5.86 -18.64 10.41
CA PRO A 72 4.77 -19.47 10.91
C PRO A 72 3.61 -18.68 11.54
N ASP A 73 3.90 -17.54 12.15
CA ASP A 73 2.90 -16.64 12.75
C ASP A 73 2.01 -15.93 11.71
N LEU A 74 2.35 -16.03 10.41
CA LEU A 74 1.57 -15.46 9.32
C LEU A 74 0.74 -16.50 8.56
N ASP A 75 0.73 -17.76 9.02
CA ASP A 75 0.03 -18.86 8.35
C ASP A 75 -1.47 -18.61 8.20
N VAL A 76 -2.08 -17.87 9.14
CA VAL A 76 -3.48 -17.46 9.08
C VAL A 76 -3.81 -16.64 7.82
N PHE A 77 -2.84 -15.87 7.30
CA PHE A 77 -3.00 -15.04 6.10
C PHE A 77 -2.75 -15.79 4.78
N ARG A 78 -2.32 -17.06 4.83
CA ARG A 78 -2.17 -17.87 3.60
C ARG A 78 -3.50 -18.24 2.97
N ARG A 79 -4.61 -18.08 3.71
CA ARG A 79 -5.97 -18.34 3.25
C ARG A 79 -6.83 -17.11 3.47
N LYS A 80 -7.79 -16.89 2.58
CA LYS A 80 -8.87 -15.92 2.75
C LYS A 80 -9.96 -16.52 3.66
N PRO A 81 -10.81 -15.68 4.30
CA PRO A 81 -10.78 -14.22 4.26
C PRO A 81 -9.91 -13.55 5.34
N PHE A 82 -9.31 -12.41 4.99
CA PHE A 82 -8.67 -11.48 5.93
C PHE A 82 -8.87 -10.02 5.47
N VAL A 83 -8.84 -9.06 6.41
CA VAL A 83 -8.96 -7.63 6.12
C VAL A 83 -7.57 -7.00 5.98
N GLY A 84 -7.37 -6.13 4.99
CA GLY A 84 -6.19 -5.26 4.90
C GLY A 84 -6.52 -3.82 5.28
N LEU A 85 -5.83 -3.27 6.29
CA LEU A 85 -5.99 -1.89 6.76
C LEU A 85 -4.71 -1.10 6.52
N HIS A 86 -4.81 0.07 5.89
CA HIS A 86 -3.71 1.03 5.85
C HIS A 86 -4.12 2.33 6.54
N VAL A 87 -3.55 2.57 7.73
CA VAL A 87 -3.86 3.73 8.58
C VAL A 87 -2.66 4.68 8.55
N ARG A 88 -2.84 5.89 8.02
CA ARG A 88 -1.78 6.91 7.94
C ARG A 88 -2.02 7.98 9.02
N ARG A 89 -1.11 8.12 9.98
CA ARG A 89 -1.24 9.04 11.12
C ARG A 89 -0.06 9.97 11.40
N GLY A 90 1.11 9.74 10.81
CA GLY A 90 2.34 10.49 11.10
C GLY A 90 2.32 11.96 10.66
N ASP A 91 3.39 12.40 9.99
CA ASP A 91 3.59 13.79 9.52
C ASP A 91 2.37 14.42 8.84
N LYS A 92 1.56 13.65 8.12
CA LYS A 92 0.38 14.15 7.40
C LYS A 92 -0.76 14.65 8.28
N VAL A 93 -0.96 14.08 9.46
CA VAL A 93 -2.00 14.55 10.40
C VAL A 93 -1.46 15.73 11.22
N SER A 94 -0.20 15.64 11.66
CA SER A 94 0.42 16.72 12.44
C SER A 94 0.74 17.99 11.63
N GLN A 95 0.91 17.88 10.31
CA GLN A 95 1.09 19.01 9.39
C GLN A 95 -0.21 19.49 8.72
N GLY A 96 -1.37 18.90 9.07
CA GLY A 96 -2.68 19.33 8.57
C GLY A 96 -2.99 18.95 7.11
N GLU A 97 -2.26 18.03 6.50
CA GLU A 97 -2.51 17.56 5.13
C GLU A 97 -3.64 16.51 5.05
N ALA A 98 -4.02 15.90 6.17
CA ALA A 98 -5.12 14.93 6.28
C ALA A 98 -5.83 15.03 7.65
N GLN A 99 -7.15 14.81 7.64
CA GLN A 99 -7.91 14.65 8.89
C GLN A 99 -7.59 13.29 9.53
N LYS A 100 -7.44 13.26 10.86
CA LYS A 100 -7.33 12.01 11.60
C LYS A 100 -8.62 11.22 11.43
N VAL A 101 -8.54 10.06 10.81
CA VAL A 101 -9.65 9.09 10.75
C VAL A 101 -9.45 8.07 11.88
N GLU A 102 -10.48 7.89 12.70
CA GLU A 102 -10.43 6.98 13.85
C GLU A 102 -10.40 5.51 13.38
N THR A 103 -9.66 4.66 14.09
CA THR A 103 -9.47 3.23 13.73
C THR A 103 -10.80 2.48 13.60
N LYS A 104 -11.81 2.86 14.40
CA LYS A 104 -13.16 2.30 14.31
C LYS A 104 -13.82 2.51 12.94
N GLU A 105 -13.51 3.60 12.24
CA GLU A 105 -14.09 3.91 10.94
C GLU A 105 -13.58 2.93 9.87
N TYR A 106 -12.29 2.57 9.94
CA TYR A 106 -11.67 1.58 9.08
C TYR A 106 -12.33 0.20 9.24
N LEU A 107 -12.48 -0.25 10.48
CA LEU A 107 -13.10 -1.54 10.79
C LEU A 107 -14.60 -1.55 10.45
N SER A 108 -15.31 -0.46 10.73
CA SER A 108 -16.73 -0.33 10.37
C SER A 108 -16.93 -0.37 8.86
N ALA A 109 -16.06 0.27 8.08
CA ALA A 109 -16.14 0.24 6.62
C ALA A 109 -15.86 -1.16 6.07
N ALA A 110 -14.86 -1.86 6.60
CA ALA A 110 -14.58 -3.24 6.24
C ALA A 110 -15.76 -4.17 6.56
N ALA A 111 -16.39 -4.01 7.73
CA ALA A 111 -17.53 -4.83 8.14
C ALA A 111 -18.77 -4.60 7.25
N ARG A 112 -19.07 -3.32 6.93
CA ARG A 112 -20.20 -2.95 6.06
C ARG A 112 -20.08 -3.52 4.66
N PHE A 113 -18.87 -3.63 4.12
CA PHE A 113 -18.63 -4.29 2.83
C PHE A 113 -19.20 -5.71 2.81
N PHE A 114 -18.88 -6.52 3.81
CA PHE A 114 -19.38 -7.90 3.86
C PHE A 114 -20.85 -8.00 4.25
N ASP A 115 -21.39 -7.04 5.01
CA ASP A 115 -22.82 -6.97 5.29
C ASP A 115 -23.64 -6.75 4.01
N ASN A 116 -23.18 -5.87 3.13
CA ASN A 116 -23.85 -5.55 1.87
C ASN A 116 -23.82 -6.70 0.87
N GLU A 117 -22.75 -7.50 0.87
CA GLU A 117 -22.59 -8.67 0.00
C GLU A 117 -23.36 -9.92 0.51
N ALA A 118 -24.02 -9.84 1.67
CA ALA A 118 -24.59 -11.00 2.37
C ALA A 118 -23.62 -12.19 2.47
N SER A 119 -22.31 -11.89 2.59
CA SER A 119 -21.26 -12.88 2.45
C SER A 119 -21.00 -13.64 3.75
N GLN A 120 -20.85 -14.96 3.66
CA GLN A 120 -20.36 -15.80 4.78
C GLN A 120 -18.96 -15.40 5.23
N ASP A 121 -18.19 -14.69 4.39
CA ASP A 121 -16.83 -14.24 4.67
C ASP A 121 -16.71 -13.37 5.93
N LYS A 122 -17.77 -12.63 6.32
CA LYS A 122 -17.73 -11.85 7.57
C LYS A 122 -17.63 -12.75 8.79
N GLN A 123 -18.36 -13.86 8.79
CA GLN A 123 -18.33 -14.83 9.88
C GLN A 123 -17.05 -15.67 9.82
N ASP A 124 -16.52 -15.93 8.63
CA ASP A 124 -15.26 -16.67 8.48
C ASP A 124 -14.00 -15.82 8.64
N MET A 125 -14.14 -14.53 8.93
CA MET A 125 -13.02 -13.60 9.11
C MET A 125 -12.17 -13.96 10.31
N LYS A 126 -10.90 -14.28 10.08
CA LYS A 126 -9.97 -14.73 11.12
C LYS A 126 -8.81 -13.77 11.39
N ALA A 127 -8.46 -12.91 10.43
CA ALA A 127 -7.24 -12.12 10.54
C ALA A 127 -7.38 -10.70 9.96
N ILE A 128 -6.55 -9.80 10.49
CA ILE A 128 -6.46 -8.40 10.04
C ILE A 128 -4.99 -8.05 9.85
N TRP A 129 -4.64 -7.66 8.62
CA TRP A 129 -3.33 -7.11 8.30
C TRP A 129 -3.38 -5.59 8.44
N VAL A 130 -2.53 -5.03 9.29
CA VAL A 130 -2.45 -3.59 9.54
C VAL A 130 -1.12 -3.06 9.03
N ALA A 131 -1.17 -2.01 8.21
CA ALA A 131 -0.02 -1.21 7.83
C ALA A 131 -0.22 0.21 8.35
N SER A 132 0.72 0.68 9.17
CA SER A 132 0.65 1.99 9.81
C SER A 132 2.05 2.56 10.03
N ASP A 133 2.16 3.88 10.02
CA ASP A 133 3.33 4.62 10.48
C ASP A 133 3.29 4.95 11.98
N ASP A 134 2.18 4.66 12.65
CA ASP A 134 1.94 4.83 14.08
C ASP A 134 1.72 3.48 14.76
N HIS A 135 2.58 3.16 15.72
CA HIS A 135 2.55 1.91 16.49
C HIS A 135 1.31 1.77 17.37
N ASN A 136 0.67 2.86 17.77
CA ASN A 136 -0.53 2.77 18.61
C ASN A 136 -1.73 2.20 17.85
N VAL A 137 -1.71 2.26 16.51
CA VAL A 137 -2.82 1.78 15.68
C VAL A 137 -3.07 0.28 15.88
N VAL A 138 -2.02 -0.54 15.98
CA VAL A 138 -2.23 -2.00 16.12
C VAL A 138 -2.93 -2.33 17.45
N GLU A 139 -2.58 -1.63 18.53
CA GLU A 139 -3.20 -1.80 19.84
C GLU A 139 -4.65 -1.31 19.84
N GLU A 140 -4.92 -0.18 19.18
CA GLU A 140 -6.29 0.28 18.97
C GLU A 140 -7.11 -0.74 18.18
N VAL A 141 -6.58 -1.28 17.08
CA VAL A 141 -7.27 -2.31 16.28
C VAL A 141 -7.58 -3.53 17.15
N ARG A 142 -6.60 -4.05 17.92
CA ARG A 142 -6.81 -5.18 18.85
C ARG A 142 -7.96 -4.91 19.83
N SER A 143 -8.01 -3.69 20.39
CA SER A 143 -9.02 -3.35 21.39
C SER A 143 -10.48 -3.36 20.88
N ILE A 144 -10.70 -3.18 19.57
CA ILE A 144 -12.06 -3.04 19.01
C ILE A 144 -12.39 -4.02 17.87
N ALA A 145 -11.43 -4.77 17.32
CA ALA A 145 -11.64 -5.63 16.15
C ALA A 145 -12.79 -6.64 16.32
N ARG A 146 -12.87 -7.29 17.49
CA ARG A 146 -13.91 -8.28 17.80
C ARG A 146 -15.34 -7.72 17.81
N GLN A 147 -15.51 -6.40 17.93
CA GLN A 147 -16.83 -5.76 17.80
C GLN A 147 -17.35 -5.81 16.36
N TYR A 148 -16.45 -5.95 15.38
CA TYR A 148 -16.77 -5.97 13.94
C TYR A 148 -16.61 -7.37 13.34
N PHE A 149 -15.62 -8.13 13.83
CA PHE A 149 -15.27 -9.48 13.36
C PHE A 149 -15.04 -10.41 14.57
N PRO A 150 -16.10 -11.07 15.10
CA PRO A 150 -16.02 -11.82 16.36
C PRO A 150 -15.01 -12.97 16.39
N ASN A 151 -14.66 -13.53 15.23
CA ASN A 151 -13.76 -14.68 15.10
C ASN A 151 -12.28 -14.29 14.90
N VAL A 152 -11.96 -12.99 14.89
CA VAL A 152 -10.56 -12.52 14.86
C VAL A 152 -9.96 -12.62 16.26
N LEU A 153 -8.77 -13.22 16.34
CA LEU A 153 -7.97 -13.27 17.57
C LEU A 153 -6.92 -12.16 17.59
N ASP A 154 -6.46 -11.78 18.78
CA ASP A 154 -5.51 -10.67 18.94
C ASP A 154 -4.14 -11.00 18.32
N GLU A 155 -3.74 -12.28 18.37
CA GLU A 155 -2.56 -12.82 17.68
C GLU A 155 -2.67 -12.80 16.15
N ASP A 156 -3.88 -12.80 15.60
CA ASP A 156 -4.16 -12.77 14.15
C ASP A 156 -4.31 -11.34 13.61
N ILE A 157 -4.01 -10.34 14.44
CA ILE A 157 -3.90 -8.92 14.06
C ILE A 157 -2.42 -8.59 13.95
N VAL A 158 -1.94 -8.50 12.72
CA VAL A 158 -0.51 -8.42 12.39
C VAL A 158 -0.14 -7.07 11.81
N TRP A 159 1.03 -6.58 12.22
CA TRP A 159 1.71 -5.42 11.66
C TRP A 159 3.20 -5.73 11.50
N VAL A 160 3.70 -5.76 10.25
CA VAL A 160 5.11 -6.18 9.97
C VAL A 160 6.06 -5.02 9.69
N SER A 161 5.56 -3.87 9.25
CA SER A 161 6.37 -2.66 9.07
C SER A 161 6.72 -1.94 10.38
N GLY A 162 6.24 -2.47 11.51
CA GLY A 162 6.45 -1.91 12.83
C GLY A 162 7.91 -1.75 13.22
N GLY A 163 8.45 -0.55 12.98
CA GLY A 163 9.77 -0.14 13.44
C GLY A 163 10.59 0.67 12.44
N ALA A 164 10.24 0.71 11.15
CA ALA A 164 10.82 1.70 10.26
C ALA A 164 10.17 3.05 10.58
N ARG A 165 10.77 3.81 11.51
CA ARG A 165 10.34 5.17 11.84
C ARG A 165 10.16 5.92 10.51
N GLY A 166 8.91 6.11 10.09
CA GLY A 166 8.57 6.91 8.91
C GLY A 166 8.81 8.41 9.10
N GLY A 167 9.70 8.79 10.03
CA GLY A 167 10.11 10.14 10.35
C GLY A 167 11.52 10.38 9.84
N ALA A 168 11.60 11.10 8.72
CA ALA A 168 12.81 11.62 8.09
C ALA A 168 13.84 10.56 7.60
N VAL A 169 14.09 10.60 6.29
CA VAL A 169 15.11 9.84 5.53
C VAL A 169 16.56 10.10 6.01
N THR A 170 16.79 10.74 7.15
CA THR A 170 18.06 11.39 7.46
C THR A 170 19.02 10.59 8.35
N THR A 171 18.64 9.45 8.95
CA THR A 171 19.54 8.74 9.90
C THR A 171 19.48 7.21 9.89
N HIS A 172 19.11 6.55 8.79
CA HIS A 172 19.21 5.08 8.71
C HIS A 172 20.55 4.64 8.11
N THR A 173 21.16 3.62 8.72
CA THR A 173 22.22 2.86 8.02
C THR A 173 21.64 2.25 6.74
N LYS A 174 22.44 2.05 5.69
CA LYS A 174 21.96 1.51 4.41
C LYS A 174 21.21 0.17 4.56
N SER A 175 21.61 -0.65 5.54
CA SER A 175 20.97 -1.92 5.89
C SER A 175 19.59 -1.75 6.54
N GLU A 176 19.42 -0.79 7.44
CA GLU A 176 18.11 -0.51 8.07
C GLU A 176 17.11 0.06 7.06
N GLY A 177 17.58 0.90 6.14
CA GLY A 177 16.76 1.42 5.05
C GLY A 177 16.28 0.32 4.10
N TYR A 178 17.15 -0.65 3.79
CA TYR A 178 16.78 -1.78 2.94
C TYR A 178 15.74 -2.69 3.60
N GLN A 179 15.95 -3.06 4.87
CA GLN A 179 14.99 -3.91 5.57
C GLN A 179 13.61 -3.23 5.70
N GLY A 180 13.59 -1.93 6.01
CA GLY A 180 12.34 -1.15 6.00
C GLY A 180 11.66 -1.17 4.63
N PHE A 181 12.43 -1.05 3.55
CA PHE A 181 11.91 -1.14 2.19
C PHE A 181 11.29 -2.52 1.89
N VAL A 182 11.95 -3.62 2.29
CA VAL A 182 11.39 -4.98 2.18
C VAL A 182 10.06 -5.10 2.92
N MET A 183 9.97 -4.58 4.15
CA MET A 183 8.73 -4.63 4.94
C MET A 183 7.58 -3.81 4.32
N VAL A 184 7.88 -2.67 3.69
CA VAL A 184 6.87 -1.89 2.94
C VAL A 184 6.33 -2.71 1.76
N PHE A 185 7.17 -3.44 1.04
CA PHE A 185 6.71 -4.32 -0.04
C PHE A 185 5.92 -5.52 0.48
N ALA A 186 6.27 -6.06 1.65
CA ALA A 186 5.47 -7.07 2.34
C ALA A 186 4.07 -6.55 2.68
N ASP A 187 3.97 -5.33 3.23
CA ASP A 187 2.68 -4.67 3.47
C ASP A 187 1.88 -4.49 2.18
N LEU A 188 2.49 -3.93 1.13
CA LEU A 188 1.80 -3.74 -0.16
C LEU A 188 1.23 -5.05 -0.70
N LYS A 189 2.00 -6.13 -0.62
CA LYS A 189 1.57 -7.46 -1.06
C LYS A 189 0.37 -7.97 -0.25
N MET A 190 0.42 -7.85 1.07
CA MET A 190 -0.64 -8.38 1.94
C MET A 190 -1.91 -7.53 1.92
N LEU A 191 -1.78 -6.20 1.92
CA LEU A 191 -2.91 -5.29 1.72
C LEU A 191 -3.60 -5.54 0.37
N ALA A 192 -2.83 -5.84 -0.68
CA ALA A 192 -3.40 -6.17 -1.98
C ALA A 192 -4.03 -7.57 -2.04
N ALA A 193 -3.58 -8.52 -1.21
CA ALA A 193 -4.11 -9.87 -1.20
C ALA A 193 -5.43 -10.04 -0.41
N GLY A 194 -5.67 -9.19 0.61
CA GLY A 194 -6.83 -9.28 1.51
C GLY A 194 -8.18 -9.30 0.80
N SER A 195 -9.21 -9.86 1.45
CA SER A 195 -10.57 -9.92 0.89
C SER A 195 -11.16 -8.54 0.67
N VAL A 196 -10.93 -7.63 1.62
CA VAL A 196 -11.24 -6.20 1.50
C VAL A 196 -10.03 -5.38 1.92
N PHE A 197 -9.85 -4.22 1.30
CA PHE A 197 -8.86 -3.22 1.69
C PHE A 197 -9.56 -1.95 2.14
N VAL A 198 -9.11 -1.37 3.26
CA VAL A 198 -9.58 -0.05 3.72
C VAL A 198 -8.38 0.87 3.99
N GLY A 199 -8.44 2.08 3.43
CA GLY A 199 -7.38 3.08 3.58
C GLY A 199 -7.85 4.51 3.32
N THR A 200 -6.91 5.40 3.03
CA THR A 200 -7.17 6.79 2.64
C THR A 200 -6.47 7.09 1.32
N TYR A 201 -7.21 7.53 0.30
CA TYR A 201 -6.67 7.80 -1.03
C TYR A 201 -5.90 9.11 -1.11
N THR A 202 -5.82 9.90 -0.04
CA THR A 202 -4.73 10.88 0.11
C THR A 202 -3.34 10.23 0.27
N SER A 203 -3.27 8.93 0.59
CA SER A 203 -2.02 8.15 0.63
C SER A 203 -1.67 7.55 -0.73
N ASN A 204 -0.42 7.76 -1.17
CA ASN A 204 0.14 7.07 -2.33
C ASN A 204 0.17 5.54 -2.12
N VAL A 205 0.38 5.08 -0.88
CA VAL A 205 0.39 3.65 -0.54
C VAL A 205 -0.99 3.05 -0.80
N SER A 206 -2.05 3.67 -0.29
CA SER A 206 -3.43 3.17 -0.49
C SER A 206 -3.85 3.19 -1.96
N ARG A 207 -3.45 4.23 -2.71
CA ARG A 207 -3.65 4.27 -4.17
C ARG A 207 -2.86 3.16 -4.88
N LEU A 208 -1.60 2.94 -4.52
CA LEU A 208 -0.86 1.85 -5.13
C LEU A 208 -1.51 0.48 -4.82
N VAL A 209 -1.93 0.24 -3.57
CA VAL A 209 -2.62 -1.00 -3.18
C VAL A 209 -3.85 -1.24 -4.04
N ALA A 210 -4.72 -0.25 -4.23
CA ALA A 210 -5.92 -0.44 -5.04
C ALA A 210 -5.60 -0.76 -6.51
N LEU A 211 -4.53 -0.19 -7.11
CA LEU A 211 -4.08 -0.60 -8.45
C LEU A 211 -3.57 -2.05 -8.47
N LEU A 212 -2.80 -2.45 -7.44
CA LEU A 212 -2.26 -3.80 -7.30
C LEU A 212 -3.34 -4.86 -7.07
N ARG A 213 -4.43 -4.51 -6.38
CA ARG A 213 -5.57 -5.41 -6.10
C ARG A 213 -6.23 -5.89 -7.39
N GLU A 214 -6.56 -4.99 -8.29
CA GLU A 214 -7.10 -5.36 -9.61
C GLU A 214 -6.02 -6.05 -10.46
N GLY A 215 -4.83 -5.46 -10.54
CA GLY A 215 -3.82 -5.88 -11.51
C GLY A 215 -3.18 -7.23 -11.20
N ILE A 216 -2.97 -7.55 -9.93
CA ILE A 216 -2.28 -8.77 -9.50
C ILE A 216 -3.26 -9.84 -9.06
N HIS A 217 -4.24 -9.46 -8.25
CA HIS A 217 -5.14 -10.42 -7.58
C HIS A 217 -6.49 -10.54 -8.28
N GLY A 218 -6.79 -9.71 -9.28
CA GLY A 218 -8.07 -9.71 -9.98
C GLY A 218 -9.25 -9.37 -9.06
N HIS A 219 -8.99 -8.69 -7.95
CA HIS A 219 -10.04 -8.27 -7.03
C HIS A 219 -10.89 -7.17 -7.68
N ALA A 220 -12.19 -7.19 -7.39
CA ALA A 220 -13.11 -6.14 -7.81
C ALA A 220 -12.76 -4.81 -7.13
N ARG A 221 -13.01 -3.69 -7.84
CA ARG A 221 -12.64 -2.34 -7.39
C ARG A 221 -13.39 -1.92 -6.13
N ASP A 222 -14.63 -2.38 -5.97
CA ASP A 222 -15.49 -2.17 -4.81
C ASP A 222 -14.91 -2.74 -3.50
N SER A 223 -14.06 -3.77 -3.58
CA SER A 223 -13.30 -4.31 -2.44
C SER A 223 -12.18 -3.38 -1.95
N CYS A 224 -12.00 -2.20 -2.56
CA CYS A 224 -11.07 -1.15 -2.14
C CYS A 224 -11.84 0.06 -1.62
N ILE A 225 -11.79 0.29 -0.31
CA ILE A 225 -12.58 1.34 0.34
C ILE A 225 -11.64 2.45 0.81
N SER A 226 -12.01 3.69 0.49
CA SER A 226 -11.31 4.87 0.96
C SER A 226 -12.21 5.72 1.85
N LEU A 227 -11.65 6.20 2.97
CA LEU A 227 -12.40 6.95 3.98
C LEU A 227 -12.40 8.48 3.79
N ASP A 228 -11.59 8.99 2.86
CA ASP A 228 -11.40 10.44 2.66
C ASP A 228 -11.70 10.91 1.23
N LYS A 229 -11.63 10.02 0.24
CA LYS A 229 -12.01 10.31 -1.15
C LYS A 229 -12.73 9.13 -1.75
N THR A 230 -13.83 9.40 -2.43
CA THR A 230 -14.57 8.39 -3.20
C THR A 230 -13.79 7.88 -4.40
N GLU A 231 -12.83 8.68 -4.88
CA GLU A 231 -12.08 8.39 -6.09
C GLU A 231 -10.58 8.53 -5.87
N PHE A 232 -9.80 7.93 -6.77
CA PHE A 232 -8.34 8.00 -6.80
C PHE A 232 -7.73 9.40 -6.96
N GLY A 233 -8.52 10.46 -6.83
CA GLY A 233 -8.32 11.73 -7.53
C GLY A 233 -8.83 11.69 -8.98
N LEU A 234 -9.58 10.64 -9.35
CA LEU A 234 -10.21 10.41 -10.66
C LEU A 234 -11.73 10.63 -10.52
N GLN A 235 -12.26 11.85 -10.63
CA GLN A 235 -13.73 12.02 -10.43
C GLN A 235 -14.54 11.37 -11.56
N TYR A 236 -15.58 10.60 -11.22
CA TYR A 236 -16.41 9.86 -12.18
C TYR A 236 -17.05 10.76 -13.25
#